data_AF-A0A1G2QE30-F1
#
_entry.id   AF-A0A1G2QE30-F1
#
_cell.length_a   1.000
_cell.length_b   1.000
_cell.length_c   1.000
_cell.angle_alpha   90.00
_cell.angle_beta   90.00
_cell.angle_gamma   90.00
#
_symmetry.space_group_name_H-M   'P 1'
#
loop_
_entity.id
_entity.type
_entity.pdbx_description
1 polymer ?
#
loop_
_entity_poly.entity_id
_entity_poly.type
_entity_poly.pdbx_seq_one_letter_code
_entity_poly.pdbx_strand_id
1 'polypeptide(L)'
;MAEEPIVNNLATSNDAPATVAPTEIKVPPVAVTNNVPTQAVSPTAPLAPKENSAQSFRDRLETAKLAMEGPTRTLKREEDETEAKVKTETADIEKQIALINHKKEKLEINWVVLDTKANELKTLLAPVKQEEEDIELAEDQLEGEEHTTTDVVARQDIEKKRWATQDKRKDLEKRKWELETKVLDIENELKKNTTEYQSLLDEEEVLKKKLETLEYEIQAAKERVRQEEDKRRQEEEIKIIAVEEKRRAEATKKLAEEEIRKKEQLLAQKKAEEEAHVQAEMVKKKLAEEKRQQDDADRLKKIEAEQKQRAELETHRQEVARQAKAVATTQSPDPEIVPTDLKTDDQKRAELLEKARQAASGTVAQPIPPASLVETADLTDPQVEGNITPAENNLTDDEGVPSFTPGETSALPQMRTFRSDAEEMLTPEQIKEAKKKFPWLK
;
A
#
# COMPACT_ATOMS: atom_id res chain seq x y z
N MET A 1 -80.59 20.28 32.64
CA MET A 1 -80.23 21.26 31.60
C MET A 1 -79.36 20.50 30.61
N ALA A 2 -79.87 20.33 29.40
CA ALA A 2 -79.30 19.48 28.38
C ALA A 2 -78.25 20.26 27.58
N GLU A 3 -77.05 19.69 27.45
CA GLU A 3 -75.99 20.21 26.60
C GLU A 3 -76.08 19.51 25.23
N GLU A 4 -76.26 20.30 24.18
CA GLU A 4 -76.21 19.85 22.79
C GLU A 4 -74.76 19.80 22.30
N PRO A 5 -74.35 18.77 21.54
CA PRO A 5 -73.04 18.73 20.91
C PRO A 5 -73.04 19.46 19.56
N ILE A 6 -72.13 20.42 19.43
CA ILE A 6 -71.81 21.14 18.19
C ILE A 6 -71.11 20.17 17.22
N VAL A 7 -71.77 19.91 16.09
CA VAL A 7 -71.25 19.15 14.95
C VAL A 7 -70.37 20.06 14.10
N ASN A 8 -69.06 19.87 14.14
CA ASN A 8 -68.12 20.49 13.20
C ASN A 8 -68.06 19.68 11.90
N ASN A 9 -68.78 20.15 10.88
CA ASN A 9 -68.57 19.78 9.49
C ASN A 9 -67.39 20.59 8.94
N LEU A 10 -66.20 19.99 8.88
CA LEU A 10 -65.10 20.52 8.08
C LEU A 10 -65.10 19.82 6.72
N ALA A 11 -65.64 20.53 5.74
CA ALA A 11 -65.63 20.15 4.34
C ALA A 11 -64.18 20.09 3.82
N THR A 12 -63.83 18.93 3.26
CA THR A 12 -62.64 18.70 2.46
C THR A 12 -62.73 19.48 1.15
N SER A 13 -62.02 20.61 1.03
CA SER A 13 -61.73 21.22 -0.27
C SER A 13 -60.52 20.49 -0.90
N ASN A 14 -60.83 19.56 -1.80
CA ASN A 14 -59.88 19.06 -2.78
C ASN A 14 -59.60 20.19 -3.80
N ASP A 15 -58.61 21.03 -3.52
CA ASP A 15 -58.00 21.85 -4.57
C ASP A 15 -56.87 21.04 -5.20
N ALA A 16 -57.15 20.57 -6.41
CA ALA A 16 -56.17 19.97 -7.30
C ALA A 16 -55.14 21.04 -7.70
N PRO A 17 -53.82 20.74 -7.71
CA PRO A 17 -52.85 21.66 -8.25
C PRO A 17 -53.03 21.74 -9.77
N ALA A 18 -53.29 22.96 -10.26
CA ALA A 18 -53.27 23.29 -11.66
C ALA A 18 -51.92 22.90 -12.27
N THR A 19 -51.96 21.94 -13.20
CA THR A 19 -50.85 21.56 -14.07
C THR A 19 -50.40 22.78 -14.86
N VAL A 20 -49.34 23.44 -14.41
CA VAL A 20 -48.65 24.49 -15.16
C VAL A 20 -48.00 23.83 -16.38
N ALA A 21 -48.51 24.16 -17.56
CA ALA A 21 -47.93 23.74 -18.83
C ALA A 21 -46.47 24.23 -18.94
N PRO A 22 -45.54 23.40 -19.44
CA PRO A 22 -44.17 23.83 -19.68
C PRO A 22 -44.18 24.92 -20.75
N THR A 23 -43.71 26.11 -20.38
CA THR A 23 -43.46 27.21 -21.30
C THR A 23 -42.32 26.80 -22.21
N GLU A 24 -42.68 26.49 -23.46
CA GLU A 24 -41.77 26.15 -24.55
C GLU A 24 -40.83 27.34 -24.80
N ILE A 25 -39.61 27.25 -24.29
CA ILE A 25 -38.54 28.21 -24.59
C ILE A 25 -38.15 28.00 -26.05
N LYS A 26 -38.73 28.83 -26.91
CA LYS A 26 -38.39 28.97 -28.33
C LYS A 26 -36.99 29.57 -28.44
N VAL A 27 -35.97 28.71 -28.41
CA VAL A 27 -34.59 29.08 -28.73
C VAL A 27 -34.52 29.44 -30.22
N PRO A 28 -34.02 30.63 -30.61
CA PRO A 28 -33.83 30.98 -32.01
C PRO A 28 -32.74 30.10 -32.64
N PRO A 29 -32.89 29.67 -33.91
CA PRO A 29 -31.89 28.86 -34.57
C PRO A 29 -30.61 29.68 -34.78
N VAL A 30 -29.53 29.27 -34.11
CA VAL A 30 -28.18 29.75 -34.39
C VAL A 30 -27.78 29.23 -35.77
N ALA A 31 -27.71 30.14 -36.74
CA ALA A 31 -27.22 29.86 -38.08
C ALA A 31 -25.73 29.51 -38.00
N VAL A 32 -25.43 28.20 -38.03
CA VAL A 32 -24.08 27.68 -38.29
C VAL A 32 -23.77 27.94 -39.76
N THR A 33 -23.12 29.07 -40.02
CA THR A 33 -22.53 29.35 -41.33
C THR A 33 -21.19 28.61 -41.41
N ASN A 34 -21.25 27.40 -41.95
CA ASN A 34 -20.08 26.69 -42.48
C ASN A 34 -19.51 27.49 -43.65
N ASN A 35 -18.59 28.40 -43.37
CA ASN A 35 -17.74 29.02 -44.37
C ASN A 35 -16.42 28.24 -44.42
N VAL A 36 -16.35 27.26 -45.32
CA VAL A 36 -15.11 26.65 -45.79
C VAL A 36 -14.64 27.44 -47.01
N PRO A 37 -13.58 28.25 -46.93
CA PRO A 37 -12.92 28.75 -48.11
C PRO A 37 -11.88 27.76 -48.60
N THR A 38 -12.20 27.09 -49.69
CA THR A 38 -11.27 26.44 -50.60
C THR A 38 -10.32 27.50 -51.16
N GLN A 39 -9.05 27.52 -50.73
CA GLN A 39 -7.99 28.21 -51.47
C GLN A 39 -6.71 27.38 -51.58
N ALA A 40 -6.47 26.98 -52.82
CA ALA A 40 -5.20 27.03 -53.55
C ALA A 40 -3.90 26.67 -52.80
N VAL A 41 -3.45 25.44 -53.07
CA VAL A 41 -2.04 25.04 -53.06
C VAL A 41 -1.22 25.96 -53.98
N SER A 42 -0.24 26.66 -53.39
CA SER A 42 0.92 27.23 -54.08
C SER A 42 2.17 26.92 -53.24
N PRO A 43 3.24 26.34 -53.82
CA PRO A 43 4.44 25.98 -53.07
C PRO A 43 5.32 27.23 -52.90
N THR A 44 5.24 27.86 -51.73
CA THR A 44 6.15 28.96 -51.36
C THR A 44 7.30 28.40 -50.52
N ALA A 45 8.51 28.78 -50.94
CA ALA A 45 9.82 28.37 -50.47
C ALA A 45 10.03 28.40 -48.94
N PRO A 46 10.99 27.61 -48.41
CA PRO A 46 11.30 27.56 -46.99
C PRO A 46 11.99 28.85 -46.54
N LEU A 47 11.23 29.75 -45.91
CA LEU A 47 11.82 30.85 -45.15
C LEU A 47 12.43 30.29 -43.86
N ALA A 48 13.74 30.50 -43.73
CA ALA A 48 14.53 30.20 -42.55
C ALA A 48 14.01 30.95 -41.31
N PRO A 49 13.89 30.30 -40.13
CA PRO A 49 13.61 30.99 -38.89
C PRO A 49 14.92 31.63 -38.36
N LYS A 50 15.08 32.93 -38.58
CA LYS A 50 16.02 33.75 -37.83
C LYS A 50 15.19 34.62 -36.88
N GLU A 51 15.70 34.79 -35.66
CA GLU A 51 15.17 35.64 -34.56
C GLU A 51 14.26 35.00 -33.50
N ASN A 52 14.57 33.78 -33.06
CA ASN A 52 14.26 33.30 -31.69
C ASN A 52 15.28 32.24 -31.20
N SER A 53 16.54 32.33 -31.67
CA SER A 53 17.55 31.28 -31.43
C SER A 53 18.01 31.18 -29.98
N ALA A 54 17.94 32.26 -29.19
CA ALA A 54 18.40 32.26 -27.80
C ALA A 54 17.37 31.65 -26.83
N GLN A 55 16.08 32.00 -26.95
CA GLN A 55 15.00 31.36 -26.19
C GLN A 55 14.83 29.90 -26.59
N SER A 56 14.82 29.60 -27.90
CA SER A 56 14.75 28.20 -28.34
C SER A 56 15.96 27.35 -27.94
N PHE A 57 17.14 27.94 -27.75
CA PHE A 57 18.30 27.21 -27.20
C PHE A 57 18.15 26.94 -25.70
N ARG A 58 17.64 27.90 -24.91
CA ARG A 58 17.36 27.67 -23.48
C ARG A 58 16.30 26.60 -23.27
N ASP A 59 15.21 26.65 -24.02
CA ASP A 59 14.13 25.66 -23.94
C ASP A 59 14.66 24.27 -24.35
N ARG A 60 15.47 24.18 -25.41
CA ARG A 60 16.13 22.93 -25.82
C ARG A 60 17.12 22.41 -24.77
N LEU A 61 17.85 23.31 -24.09
CA LEU A 61 18.79 22.94 -23.04
C LEU A 61 18.06 22.44 -21.79
N GLU A 62 16.95 23.07 -21.40
CA GLU A 62 16.09 22.60 -20.31
C GLU A 62 15.45 21.26 -20.67
N THR A 63 14.93 21.11 -21.89
CA THR A 63 14.36 19.84 -22.36
C THR A 63 15.41 18.72 -22.38
N ALA A 64 16.64 19.02 -22.81
CA ALA A 64 17.75 18.06 -22.80
C ALA A 64 18.20 17.71 -21.38
N LYS A 65 18.19 18.67 -20.45
CA LYS A 65 18.42 18.42 -19.02
C LYS A 65 17.32 17.54 -18.43
N LEU A 66 16.06 17.78 -18.81
CA LEU A 66 14.89 16.99 -18.41
C LEU A 66 15.04 15.53 -18.87
N ALA A 67 15.43 15.31 -20.12
CA ALA A 67 15.60 13.98 -20.70
C ALA A 67 16.80 13.21 -20.12
N MET A 68 17.75 13.90 -19.49
CA MET A 68 18.92 13.32 -18.83
C MET A 68 18.74 13.11 -17.33
N GLU A 69 17.69 13.67 -16.73
CA GLU A 69 17.36 13.38 -15.34
C GLU A 69 16.83 11.95 -15.24
N GLY A 70 17.45 11.17 -14.34
CA GLY A 70 16.96 9.82 -14.06
C GLY A 70 15.53 9.83 -13.50
N PRO A 71 14.83 8.68 -13.53
CA PRO A 71 13.43 8.55 -13.11
C PRO A 71 13.11 9.09 -11.71
N THR A 72 14.10 9.12 -10.81
CA THR A 72 13.94 9.62 -9.43
C THR A 72 13.87 11.14 -9.36
N ARG A 73 14.62 11.83 -10.21
CA ARG A 73 14.59 13.29 -10.28
C ARG A 73 13.34 13.80 -10.99
N THR A 74 12.86 13.07 -11.98
CA THR A 74 11.62 13.41 -12.68
C THR A 74 10.41 13.32 -11.75
N LEU A 75 10.28 12.23 -10.98
CA LEU A 75 9.20 12.07 -10.02
C LEU A 75 9.22 13.13 -8.91
N LYS A 76 10.41 13.45 -8.38
CA LYS A 76 10.54 14.50 -7.37
C LYS A 76 10.20 15.89 -7.92
N ARG A 77 10.59 16.20 -9.17
CA ARG A 77 10.14 17.44 -9.82
C ARG A 77 8.63 17.46 -10.00
N GLU A 78 8.04 16.36 -10.46
CA GLU A 78 6.59 16.27 -10.64
C GLU A 78 5.86 16.51 -9.30
N GLU A 79 6.37 15.95 -8.20
CA GLU A 79 5.90 16.23 -6.85
C GLU A 79 6.03 17.73 -6.51
N ASP A 80 7.22 18.31 -6.64
CA ASP A 80 7.48 19.73 -6.35
C ASP A 80 6.58 20.66 -7.20
N GLU A 81 6.35 20.32 -8.47
CA GLU A 81 5.45 21.05 -9.36
C GLU A 81 3.98 20.91 -8.96
N THR A 82 3.54 19.71 -8.54
CA THR A 82 2.19 19.52 -8.01
C THR A 82 2.01 20.26 -6.69
N GLU A 83 2.98 20.22 -5.78
CA GLU A 83 2.92 20.95 -4.52
C GLU A 83 2.92 22.47 -4.76
N ALA A 84 3.71 22.97 -5.71
CA ALA A 84 3.69 24.38 -6.08
C ALA A 84 2.34 24.81 -6.68
N LYS A 85 1.76 24.02 -7.59
CA LYS A 85 0.44 24.28 -8.17
C LYS A 85 -0.65 24.27 -7.10
N VAL A 86 -0.70 23.23 -6.28
CA VAL A 86 -1.66 23.12 -5.19
C VAL A 86 -1.48 24.25 -4.17
N LYS A 87 -0.24 24.65 -3.87
CA LYS A 87 0.04 25.80 -2.99
C LYS A 87 -0.48 27.13 -3.55
N THR A 88 -0.39 27.33 -4.87
CA THR A 88 -0.98 28.53 -5.49
C THR A 88 -2.51 28.49 -5.45
N GLU A 89 -3.11 27.33 -5.72
CA GLU A 89 -4.57 27.16 -5.70
C GLU A 89 -5.15 27.28 -4.29
N THR A 90 -4.51 26.68 -3.28
CA THR A 90 -4.89 26.82 -1.86
C THR A 90 -4.83 28.28 -1.42
N ALA A 91 -3.76 29.01 -1.75
CA ALA A 91 -3.65 30.44 -1.43
C ALA A 91 -4.76 31.28 -2.11
N ASP A 92 -5.18 30.91 -3.32
CA ASP A 92 -6.27 31.61 -4.01
C ASP A 92 -7.64 31.24 -3.44
N ILE A 93 -7.86 30.00 -3.03
CA ILE A 93 -9.06 29.56 -2.31
C ILE A 93 -9.17 30.26 -0.95
N GLU A 94 -8.08 30.36 -0.19
CA GLU A 94 -8.04 31.06 1.09
C GLU A 94 -8.42 32.54 0.95
N LYS A 95 -7.91 33.22 -0.09
CA LYS A 95 -8.33 34.60 -0.41
C LYS A 95 -9.82 34.70 -0.71
N GLN A 96 -10.38 33.72 -1.43
CA GLN A 96 -11.81 33.69 -1.73
C GLN A 96 -12.64 33.48 -0.46
N ILE A 97 -12.23 32.57 0.43
CA ILE A 97 -12.89 32.35 1.73
C ILE A 97 -12.83 33.62 2.58
N ALA A 98 -11.69 34.31 2.63
CA ALA A 98 -11.57 35.59 3.35
C ALA A 98 -12.52 36.66 2.78
N LEU A 99 -12.66 36.72 1.46
CA LEU A 99 -13.59 37.64 0.79
C LEU A 99 -15.06 37.29 1.09
N ILE A 100 -15.41 36.00 1.12
CA ILE A 100 -16.73 35.52 1.54
C ILE A 100 -17.02 35.90 2.99
N ASN A 101 -16.08 35.70 3.91
CA ASN A 101 -16.24 36.06 5.32
C ASN A 101 -16.51 37.56 5.50
N HIS A 102 -15.78 38.42 4.79
CA HIS A 102 -16.02 39.86 4.82
C HIS A 102 -17.38 40.25 4.21
N LYS A 103 -17.88 39.52 3.20
CA LYS A 103 -19.24 39.73 2.69
C LYS A 103 -20.30 39.30 3.71
N LYS A 104 -20.10 38.15 4.38
CA LYS A 104 -20.99 37.65 5.44
C LYS A 104 -21.10 38.63 6.60
N GLU A 105 -19.98 39.17 7.07
CA GLU A 105 -19.95 40.20 8.12
C GLU A 105 -20.77 41.44 7.73
N LYS A 106 -20.65 41.92 6.49
CA LYS A 106 -21.46 43.04 5.99
C LYS A 106 -22.95 42.73 5.98
N LEU A 107 -23.31 41.51 5.57
CA LEU A 107 -24.70 41.05 5.57
C LEU A 107 -25.26 40.94 6.99
N GLU A 108 -24.48 40.46 7.95
CA GLU A 108 -24.84 40.38 9.38
C GLU A 108 -25.07 41.78 9.98
N ILE A 109 -24.16 42.73 9.73
CA ILE A 109 -24.34 44.13 10.17
C ILE A 109 -25.61 44.71 9.55
N ASN A 110 -25.83 44.51 8.25
CA ASN A 110 -27.02 44.99 7.57
C ASN A 110 -28.30 44.34 8.14
N TRP A 111 -28.25 43.06 8.47
CA TRP A 111 -29.36 42.34 9.10
C TRP A 111 -29.76 42.96 10.43
N VAL A 112 -28.79 43.24 11.32
CA VAL A 112 -29.04 43.90 12.61
C VAL A 112 -29.64 45.29 12.43
N VAL A 113 -29.13 46.07 11.47
CA VAL A 113 -29.65 47.41 11.17
C VAL A 113 -31.09 47.36 10.66
N LEU A 114 -31.40 46.44 9.75
CA LEU A 114 -32.75 46.26 9.20
C LEU A 114 -33.73 45.74 10.26
N ASP A 115 -33.32 44.79 11.09
CA ASP A 115 -34.14 44.27 12.19
C ASP A 115 -34.47 45.37 13.21
N THR A 116 -33.48 46.16 13.60
CA THR A 116 -33.68 47.32 14.50
C THR A 116 -34.69 48.31 13.90
N LYS A 117 -34.54 48.67 12.63
CA LYS A 117 -35.48 49.57 11.93
C LYS A 117 -36.88 48.98 11.81
N ALA A 118 -37.01 47.69 11.54
CA ALA A 118 -38.30 47.00 11.47
C ALA A 118 -39.01 47.07 12.83
N ASN A 119 -38.28 46.83 13.92
CA ASN A 119 -38.80 46.93 15.28
C ASN A 119 -39.20 48.36 15.63
N GLU A 120 -38.39 49.36 15.31
CA GLU A 120 -38.74 50.78 15.47
C GLU A 120 -40.04 51.14 14.73
N LEU A 121 -40.17 50.75 13.46
CA LEU A 121 -41.40 51.01 12.70
C LEU A 121 -42.62 50.27 13.28
N LYS A 122 -42.45 49.04 13.76
CA LYS A 122 -43.52 48.28 14.44
C LYS A 122 -43.95 48.97 15.73
N THR A 123 -43.01 49.52 16.51
CA THR A 123 -43.33 50.32 17.71
C THR A 123 -44.05 51.63 17.37
N LEU A 124 -43.73 52.27 16.25
CA LEU A 124 -44.43 53.46 15.77
C LEU A 124 -45.81 53.16 15.16
N LEU A 125 -45.99 51.97 14.58
CA LEU A 125 -47.23 51.54 13.98
C LEU A 125 -48.29 51.17 15.02
N ALA A 126 -47.88 50.58 16.15
CA ALA A 126 -48.79 50.18 17.22
C ALA A 126 -49.72 51.30 17.73
N PRO A 127 -49.24 52.51 18.12
CA PRO A 127 -50.12 53.59 18.55
C PRO A 127 -51.03 54.10 17.43
N VAL A 128 -50.57 54.11 16.18
CA VAL A 128 -51.40 54.54 15.04
C VAL A 128 -52.59 53.59 14.84
N LYS A 129 -52.39 52.28 15.00
CA LYS A 129 -53.47 51.29 14.94
C LYS A 129 -54.47 51.45 16.08
N GLN A 130 -53.99 51.73 17.29
CA GLN A 130 -54.86 51.99 18.43
C GLN A 130 -55.68 53.28 18.23
N GLU A 131 -55.04 54.35 17.78
CA GLU A 131 -55.72 55.63 17.49
C GLU A 131 -56.77 55.47 16.37
N GLU A 132 -56.50 54.66 15.34
CA GLU A 132 -57.47 54.35 14.28
C GLU A 132 -58.70 53.62 14.83
N GLU A 133 -58.50 52.61 15.67
CA GLU A 133 -59.58 51.85 16.32
C GLU A 133 -60.42 52.75 17.25
N ASP A 134 -59.78 53.61 18.04
CA ASP A 134 -60.47 54.55 18.93
C ASP A 134 -61.31 55.58 18.13
N ILE A 135 -60.82 56.03 16.96
CA ILE A 135 -61.54 56.94 16.07
C ILE A 135 -62.70 56.25 15.36
N GLU A 136 -62.53 54.99 14.93
CA GLU A 136 -63.60 54.19 14.34
C GLU A 136 -64.75 53.97 15.33
N LEU A 137 -64.44 53.63 16.58
CA LEU A 137 -65.44 53.54 17.65
C LEU A 137 -66.17 54.88 17.91
N ALA A 138 -65.45 56.00 17.82
CA ALA A 138 -66.05 57.33 17.97
C ALA A 138 -66.93 57.72 16.76
N GLU A 139 -66.55 57.30 15.54
CA GLU A 139 -67.35 57.45 14.33
C GLU A 139 -68.67 56.68 14.45
N ASP A 140 -68.61 55.41 14.86
CA ASP A 140 -69.79 54.55 15.07
C ASP A 140 -70.75 55.12 16.11
N GLN A 141 -70.21 55.67 17.22
CA GLN A 141 -71.02 56.34 18.24
C GLN A 141 -71.73 57.58 17.70
N LEU A 142 -71.03 58.43 16.95
CA LEU A 142 -71.62 59.64 16.35
C LEU A 142 -72.68 59.28 15.30
N GLU A 143 -72.48 58.24 14.51
CA GLU A 143 -73.48 57.74 13.56
C GLU A 143 -74.73 57.23 14.28
N GLY A 144 -74.56 56.50 15.40
CA GLY A 144 -75.68 56.07 16.24
C GLY A 144 -76.44 57.24 16.90
N GLU A 145 -75.73 58.25 17.40
CA GLU A 145 -76.33 59.48 17.94
C GLU A 145 -77.08 60.26 16.86
N GLU A 146 -76.52 60.37 15.65
CA GLU A 146 -77.17 61.04 14.53
C GLU A 146 -78.48 60.36 14.15
N HIS A 147 -78.49 59.02 14.09
CA HIS A 147 -79.67 58.25 13.74
C HIS A 147 -80.82 58.40 14.75
N THR A 148 -80.48 58.56 16.02
CA THR A 148 -81.45 58.67 17.12
C THR A 148 -81.89 60.10 17.43
N THR A 149 -81.15 61.10 16.96
CA THR A 149 -81.46 62.51 17.20
C THR A 149 -82.59 63.02 16.29
N THR A 150 -83.67 63.49 16.91
CA THR A 150 -84.86 64.00 16.19
C THR A 150 -84.76 65.48 15.82
N ASP A 151 -83.98 66.28 16.56
CA ASP A 151 -83.78 67.69 16.26
C ASP A 151 -82.83 67.89 15.07
N VAL A 152 -83.25 68.69 14.09
CA VAL A 152 -82.54 68.89 12.82
C VAL A 152 -81.23 69.63 13.02
N VAL A 153 -81.19 70.64 13.89
CA VAL A 153 -79.98 71.44 14.11
C VAL A 153 -78.93 70.62 14.85
N ALA A 154 -79.32 69.96 15.94
CA ALA A 154 -78.44 69.04 16.65
C ALA A 154 -77.91 67.93 15.74
N ARG A 155 -78.77 67.34 14.89
CA ARG A 155 -78.36 66.32 13.93
C ARG A 155 -77.31 66.83 12.93
N GLN A 156 -77.48 68.04 12.38
CA GLN A 156 -76.49 68.64 11.49
C GLN A 156 -75.14 68.90 12.16
N ASP A 157 -75.13 69.21 13.45
CA ASP A 157 -73.89 69.40 14.19
C ASP A 157 -73.19 68.07 14.52
N ILE A 158 -73.95 66.99 14.79
CA ILE A 158 -73.41 65.63 14.92
C ILE A 158 -72.83 65.16 13.57
N GLU A 159 -73.55 65.36 12.48
CA GLU A 159 -73.10 65.06 11.11
C GLU A 159 -71.74 65.73 10.83
N LYS A 160 -71.60 67.04 11.08
CA LYS A 160 -70.31 67.75 10.91
C LYS A 160 -69.18 67.15 11.74
N LYS A 161 -69.47 66.73 12.99
CA LYS A 161 -68.48 66.05 13.83
C LYS A 161 -68.10 64.70 13.25
N ARG A 162 -69.07 63.91 12.77
CA ARG A 162 -68.84 62.61 12.10
C ARG A 162 -67.91 62.79 10.90
N TRP A 163 -68.18 63.75 10.01
CA TRP A 163 -67.30 64.05 8.88
C TRP A 163 -65.88 64.43 9.31
N ALA A 164 -65.74 65.26 10.34
CA ALA A 164 -64.42 65.62 10.87
C ALA A 164 -63.68 64.41 11.49
N THR A 165 -64.38 63.50 12.15
CA THR A 165 -63.83 62.23 12.66
C THR A 165 -63.42 61.30 11.51
N GLN A 166 -64.24 61.19 10.47
CA GLN A 166 -63.97 60.40 9.29
C GLN A 166 -62.73 60.89 8.53
N ASP A 167 -62.54 62.21 8.40
CA ASP A 167 -61.34 62.74 7.75
C ASP A 167 -60.07 62.46 8.56
N LYS A 168 -60.14 62.53 9.91
CA LYS A 168 -59.03 62.09 10.77
C LYS A 168 -58.73 60.59 10.61
N ARG A 169 -59.76 59.75 10.49
CA ARG A 169 -59.60 58.30 10.24
C ARG A 169 -58.83 58.06 8.95
N LYS A 170 -59.20 58.73 7.85
CA LYS A 170 -58.50 58.62 6.55
C LYS A 170 -57.03 59.02 6.66
N ASP A 171 -56.71 60.08 7.41
CA ASP A 171 -55.33 60.50 7.64
C ASP A 171 -54.52 59.45 8.42
N LEU A 172 -55.12 58.82 9.44
CA LEU A 172 -54.50 57.72 10.17
C LEU A 172 -54.33 56.46 9.32
N GLU A 173 -55.34 56.08 8.54
CA GLU A 173 -55.28 54.94 7.63
C GLU A 173 -54.15 55.11 6.61
N LYS A 174 -54.02 56.31 6.02
CA LYS A 174 -52.90 56.62 5.13
C LYS A 174 -51.55 56.48 5.83
N ARG A 175 -51.41 57.00 7.04
CA ARG A 175 -50.16 56.89 7.82
C ARG A 175 -49.84 55.44 8.18
N LYS A 176 -50.85 54.66 8.59
CA LYS A 176 -50.73 53.22 8.84
C LYS A 176 -50.24 52.49 7.61
N TRP A 177 -50.86 52.73 6.46
CA TRP A 177 -50.47 52.11 5.18
C TRP A 177 -49.02 52.45 4.79
N GLU A 178 -48.59 53.70 4.97
CA GLU A 178 -47.20 54.11 4.71
C GLU A 178 -46.20 53.40 5.62
N LEU A 179 -46.52 53.20 6.91
CA LEU A 179 -45.68 52.49 7.86
C LEU A 179 -45.65 50.98 7.59
N GLU A 180 -46.80 50.38 7.31
CA GLU A 180 -46.91 48.96 6.95
C GLU A 180 -46.14 48.62 5.67
N THR A 181 -46.21 49.50 4.67
CA THR A 181 -45.44 49.34 3.42
C THR A 181 -43.94 49.36 3.70
N LYS A 182 -43.46 50.30 4.53
CA LYS A 182 -42.03 50.34 4.93
C LYS A 182 -41.59 49.11 5.71
N VAL A 183 -42.44 48.58 6.59
CA VAL A 183 -42.16 47.32 7.30
C VAL A 183 -42.05 46.17 6.30
N LEU A 184 -42.99 46.07 5.35
CA LEU A 184 -42.98 45.04 4.32
C LEU A 184 -41.72 45.12 3.44
N ASP A 185 -41.31 46.31 3.05
CA ASP A 185 -40.08 46.54 2.26
C ASP A 185 -38.85 46.04 3.02
N ILE A 186 -38.71 46.39 4.30
CA ILE A 186 -37.61 45.91 5.16
C ILE A 186 -37.66 44.39 5.33
N GLU A 187 -38.83 43.80 5.51
CA GLU A 187 -38.99 42.35 5.62
C GLU A 187 -38.56 41.62 4.33
N ASN A 188 -38.83 42.23 3.18
CA ASN A 188 -38.36 41.71 1.89
C ASN A 188 -36.83 41.85 1.74
N GLU A 189 -36.24 42.96 2.18
CA GLU A 189 -34.78 43.14 2.22
C GLU A 189 -34.11 42.15 3.18
N LEU A 190 -34.70 41.88 4.35
CA LEU A 190 -34.24 40.86 5.29
C LEU A 190 -34.26 39.46 4.67
N LYS A 191 -35.35 39.09 3.98
CA LYS A 191 -35.42 37.81 3.25
C LYS A 191 -34.33 37.70 2.19
N LYS A 192 -34.12 38.76 1.41
CA LYS A 192 -33.06 38.80 0.39
C LYS A 192 -31.67 38.64 1.03
N ASN A 193 -31.40 39.37 2.11
CA ASN A 193 -30.16 39.27 2.87
C ASN A 193 -29.93 37.84 3.37
N THR A 194 -30.95 37.19 3.96
CA THR A 194 -30.88 35.79 4.39
C THR A 194 -30.56 34.83 3.23
N THR A 195 -31.18 35.01 2.06
CA THR A 195 -30.88 34.15 0.89
C THR A 195 -29.47 34.37 0.36
N GLU A 196 -28.98 35.61 0.34
CA GLU A 196 -27.61 35.93 -0.07
C GLU A 196 -26.59 35.37 0.93
N TYR A 197 -26.88 35.44 2.23
CA TYR A 197 -26.05 34.86 3.27
C TYR A 197 -25.95 33.34 3.15
N GLN A 198 -27.08 32.65 2.90
CA GLN A 198 -27.08 31.21 2.67
C GLN A 198 -26.28 30.83 1.41
N SER A 199 -26.42 31.58 0.32
CA SER A 199 -25.60 31.37 -0.88
C SER A 199 -24.11 31.47 -0.59
N LEU A 200 -23.69 32.42 0.24
CA LEU A 200 -22.29 32.57 0.65
C LEU A 200 -21.81 31.41 1.53
N LEU A 201 -22.67 30.85 2.39
CA LEU A 201 -22.35 29.64 3.16
C LEU A 201 -22.12 28.43 2.25
N ASP A 202 -23.01 28.24 1.27
CA ASP A 202 -22.91 27.12 0.32
C ASP A 202 -21.64 27.26 -0.54
N GLU A 203 -21.30 28.48 -0.98
CA GLU A 203 -20.05 28.77 -1.68
C GLU A 203 -18.81 28.49 -0.80
N GLU A 204 -18.84 28.87 0.47
CA GLU A 204 -17.77 28.61 1.44
C GLU A 204 -17.56 27.10 1.63
N GLU A 205 -18.63 26.30 1.73
CA GLU A 205 -18.56 24.85 1.85
C GLU A 205 -17.95 24.20 0.61
N VAL A 206 -18.32 24.65 -0.59
CA VAL A 206 -17.73 24.17 -1.85
C VAL A 206 -16.23 24.46 -1.89
N LEU A 207 -15.80 25.64 -1.45
CA LEU A 207 -14.38 25.99 -1.40
C LEU A 207 -13.61 25.16 -0.36
N LYS A 208 -14.19 24.89 0.81
CA LYS A 208 -13.58 24.01 1.82
C LYS A 208 -13.39 22.58 1.30
N LYS A 209 -14.39 22.00 0.63
CA LYS A 209 -14.27 20.68 0.00
C LYS A 209 -13.18 20.63 -1.08
N LYS A 210 -13.00 21.72 -1.84
CA LYS A 210 -11.89 21.81 -2.80
C LYS A 210 -10.54 21.84 -2.10
N LEU A 211 -10.42 22.57 -0.99
CA LEU A 211 -9.21 22.61 -0.17
C LEU A 211 -8.86 21.21 0.36
N GLU A 212 -9.83 20.48 0.92
CA GLU A 212 -9.66 19.09 1.37
C GLU A 212 -9.21 18.15 0.22
N THR A 213 -9.78 18.34 -0.98
CA THR A 213 -9.40 17.54 -2.17
C THR A 213 -7.95 17.82 -2.58
N LEU A 214 -7.54 19.08 -2.57
CA LEU A 214 -6.17 19.51 -2.87
C LEU A 214 -5.16 18.99 -1.84
N GLU A 215 -5.51 18.99 -0.55
CA GLU A 215 -4.69 18.39 0.49
C GLU A 215 -4.51 16.88 0.29
N TYR A 216 -5.58 16.19 -0.07
CA TYR A 216 -5.52 14.77 -0.42
C TYR A 216 -4.64 14.52 -1.65
N GLU A 217 -4.68 15.37 -2.67
CA GLU A 217 -3.81 15.28 -3.84
C GLU A 217 -2.32 15.43 -3.47
N ILE A 218 -1.97 16.37 -2.59
CA ILE A 218 -0.60 16.51 -2.08
C ILE A 218 -0.17 15.24 -1.34
N GLN A 219 -1.02 14.70 -0.45
CA GLN A 219 -0.70 13.48 0.30
C GLN A 219 -0.53 12.28 -0.64
N ALA A 220 -1.39 12.15 -1.65
CA ALA A 220 -1.30 11.10 -2.65
C ALA A 220 -0.02 11.23 -3.50
N ALA A 221 0.42 12.46 -3.84
CA ALA A 221 1.67 12.69 -4.55
C ALA A 221 2.89 12.29 -3.69
N LYS A 222 2.92 12.71 -2.42
CA LYS A 222 3.97 12.35 -1.44
C LYS A 222 4.08 10.84 -1.25
N GLU A 223 2.94 10.16 -1.11
CA GLU A 223 2.91 8.70 -0.92
C GLU A 223 3.38 7.95 -2.18
N ARG A 224 3.08 8.45 -3.40
CA ARG A 224 3.63 7.86 -4.64
C ARG A 224 5.15 7.93 -4.70
N VAL A 225 5.73 9.07 -4.32
CA VAL A 225 7.20 9.23 -4.29
C VAL A 225 7.81 8.28 -3.27
N ARG A 226 7.22 8.18 -2.07
CA ARG A 226 7.64 7.22 -1.04
C ARG A 226 7.61 5.77 -1.54
N GLN A 227 6.51 5.34 -2.16
CA GLN A 227 6.38 3.98 -2.69
C GLN A 227 7.41 3.67 -3.77
N GLU A 228 7.74 4.64 -4.61
CA GLU A 228 8.76 4.43 -5.65
C GLU A 228 10.18 4.38 -5.06
N GLU A 229 10.48 5.19 -4.04
CA GLU A 229 11.74 5.09 -3.31
C GLU A 229 11.91 3.72 -2.63
N ASP A 230 10.85 3.21 -2.01
CA ASP A 230 10.87 1.90 -1.34
C ASP A 230 11.05 0.76 -2.35
N LYS A 231 10.37 0.78 -3.50
CA LYS A 231 10.61 -0.18 -4.60
C LYS A 231 12.07 -0.12 -5.08
N ARG A 232 12.63 1.08 -5.22
CA ARG A 232 14.02 1.24 -5.65
C ARG A 232 14.99 0.63 -4.64
N ARG A 233 14.76 0.86 -3.34
CA ARG A 233 15.56 0.23 -2.27
C ARG A 233 15.49 -1.30 -2.35
N GLN A 234 14.30 -1.85 -2.55
CA GLN A 234 14.11 -3.29 -2.74
C GLN A 234 14.85 -3.82 -3.97
N GLU A 235 14.80 -3.11 -5.11
CA GLU A 235 15.56 -3.49 -6.30
C GLU A 235 17.08 -3.42 -6.09
N GLU A 236 17.58 -2.42 -5.37
CA GLU A 236 18.99 -2.28 -5.01
C GLU A 236 19.43 -3.44 -4.09
N GLU A 237 18.62 -3.80 -3.09
CA GLU A 237 18.85 -4.95 -2.22
C GLU A 237 18.88 -6.26 -3.00
N ILE A 238 17.91 -6.48 -3.91
CA ILE A 238 17.88 -7.66 -4.79
C ILE A 238 19.14 -7.72 -5.66
N LYS A 239 19.61 -6.59 -6.20
CA LYS A 239 20.85 -6.52 -6.99
C LYS A 239 22.07 -6.88 -6.14
N ILE A 240 22.16 -6.41 -4.90
CA ILE A 240 23.25 -6.74 -3.98
C ILE A 240 23.24 -8.23 -3.67
N ILE A 241 22.07 -8.79 -3.34
CA ILE A 241 21.90 -10.23 -3.09
C ILE A 241 22.32 -11.04 -4.31
N ALA A 242 21.86 -10.68 -5.52
CA ALA A 242 22.22 -11.38 -6.75
C ALA A 242 23.72 -11.33 -7.06
N VAL A 243 24.39 -10.20 -6.79
CA VAL A 243 25.86 -10.09 -6.93
C VAL A 243 26.58 -10.98 -5.92
N GLU A 244 26.13 -11.01 -4.68
CA GLU A 244 26.70 -11.85 -3.62
C GLU A 244 26.47 -13.35 -3.90
N GLU A 245 25.28 -13.72 -4.38
CA GLU A 245 24.98 -15.09 -4.82
C GLU A 245 25.88 -15.51 -5.99
N LYS A 246 26.08 -14.63 -6.98
CA LYS A 246 27.00 -14.89 -8.08
C LYS A 246 28.44 -15.08 -7.58
N ARG A 247 28.88 -14.25 -6.63
CA ARG A 247 30.20 -14.38 -6.00
C ARG A 247 30.34 -15.70 -5.24
N ARG A 248 29.31 -16.13 -4.51
CA ARG A 248 29.26 -17.43 -3.83
C ARG A 248 29.30 -18.59 -4.82
N ALA A 249 28.54 -18.53 -5.91
CA ALA A 249 28.54 -19.55 -6.95
C ALA A 249 29.90 -19.65 -7.68
N GLU A 250 30.57 -18.52 -7.94
CA GLU A 250 31.92 -18.52 -8.49
C GLU A 250 32.95 -19.10 -7.50
N ALA A 251 32.81 -18.81 -6.20
CA ALA A 251 33.67 -19.37 -5.17
C ALA A 251 33.49 -20.90 -5.03
N THR A 252 32.25 -21.39 -5.03
CA THR A 252 31.97 -22.83 -4.99
C THR A 252 32.47 -23.54 -6.24
N LYS A 253 32.33 -22.91 -7.42
CA LYS A 253 32.89 -23.44 -8.67
C LYS A 253 34.41 -23.55 -8.63
N LYS A 254 35.12 -22.53 -8.12
CA LYS A 254 36.57 -22.56 -7.94
C LYS A 254 37.02 -23.65 -6.97
N LEU A 255 36.32 -23.81 -5.84
CA LEU A 255 36.61 -24.89 -4.89
C LEU A 255 36.40 -26.27 -5.51
N ALA A 256 35.33 -26.46 -6.29
CA ALA A 256 35.09 -27.69 -7.02
C ALA A 256 36.18 -27.97 -8.08
N GLU A 257 36.62 -26.96 -8.83
CA GLU A 257 37.74 -27.07 -9.78
C GLU A 257 39.06 -27.44 -9.08
N GLU A 258 39.35 -26.84 -7.92
CA GLU A 258 40.52 -27.20 -7.11
C GLU A 258 40.44 -28.63 -6.56
N GLU A 259 39.27 -29.09 -6.11
CA GLU A 259 39.08 -30.49 -5.69
C GLU A 259 39.27 -31.48 -6.83
N ILE A 260 38.74 -31.17 -8.02
CA ILE A 260 38.96 -31.98 -9.22
C ILE A 260 40.45 -32.03 -9.53
N ARG A 261 41.14 -30.88 -9.54
CA ARG A 261 42.59 -30.80 -9.77
C ARG A 261 43.39 -31.59 -8.73
N LYS A 262 43.02 -31.54 -7.45
CA LYS A 262 43.63 -32.34 -6.38
C LYS A 262 43.40 -33.84 -6.60
N LYS A 263 42.18 -34.24 -6.97
CA LYS A 263 41.86 -35.65 -7.29
C LYS A 263 42.66 -36.14 -8.49
N GLU A 264 42.79 -35.33 -9.54
CA GLU A 264 43.62 -35.65 -10.71
C GLU A 264 45.10 -35.76 -10.36
N GLN A 265 45.64 -34.86 -9.54
CA GLN A 265 47.02 -34.95 -9.04
C GLN A 265 47.24 -36.23 -8.22
N LEU A 266 46.29 -36.60 -7.36
CA LEU A 266 46.37 -37.81 -6.54
C LEU A 266 46.28 -39.07 -7.43
N LEU A 267 45.41 -39.07 -8.43
CA LEU A 267 45.37 -40.14 -9.45
C LEU A 267 46.67 -40.24 -10.23
N ALA A 268 47.26 -39.12 -10.64
CA ALA A 268 48.55 -39.09 -11.33
C ALA A 268 49.69 -39.60 -10.43
N GLN A 269 49.70 -39.24 -9.15
CA GLN A 269 50.65 -39.79 -8.17
C GLN A 269 50.50 -41.29 -8.01
N LYS A 270 49.27 -41.79 -7.83
CA LYS A 270 49.01 -43.24 -7.75
C LYS A 270 49.48 -43.96 -9.00
N LYS A 271 49.21 -43.41 -10.18
CA LYS A 271 49.67 -43.98 -11.44
C LYS A 271 51.20 -43.98 -11.54
N ALA A 272 51.87 -42.90 -11.12
CA ALA A 272 53.32 -42.84 -11.08
C ALA A 272 53.92 -43.82 -10.07
N GLU A 273 53.29 -44.02 -8.91
CA GLU A 273 53.66 -45.03 -7.91
C GLU A 273 53.47 -46.45 -8.45
N GLU A 274 52.37 -46.73 -9.14
CA GLU A 274 52.12 -48.02 -9.81
C GLU A 274 53.17 -48.28 -10.91
N GLU A 275 53.45 -47.28 -11.77
CA GLU A 275 54.51 -47.37 -12.78
C GLU A 275 55.88 -47.58 -12.15
N ALA A 276 56.21 -46.88 -11.06
CA ALA A 276 57.44 -47.07 -10.30
C ALA A 276 57.50 -48.47 -9.66
N HIS A 277 56.37 -48.98 -9.15
CA HIS A 277 56.28 -50.33 -8.60
C HIS A 277 56.50 -51.39 -9.70
N VAL A 278 55.88 -51.22 -10.87
CA VAL A 278 56.09 -52.10 -12.04
C VAL A 278 57.55 -52.06 -12.52
N GLN A 279 58.17 -50.87 -12.58
CA GLN A 279 59.59 -50.74 -12.90
C GLN A 279 60.47 -51.41 -11.85
N ALA A 280 60.18 -51.23 -10.56
CA ALA A 280 60.90 -51.89 -9.47
C ALA A 280 60.72 -53.42 -9.51
N GLU A 281 59.54 -53.92 -9.86
CA GLU A 281 59.30 -55.35 -10.11
C GLU A 281 60.11 -55.87 -11.30
N MET A 282 60.17 -55.12 -12.39
CA MET A 282 60.99 -55.49 -13.55
C MET A 282 62.48 -55.51 -13.21
N VAL A 283 62.96 -54.54 -12.42
CA VAL A 283 64.34 -54.55 -11.93
C VAL A 283 64.58 -55.74 -11.00
N LYS A 284 63.65 -56.06 -10.09
CA LYS A 284 63.73 -57.26 -9.24
C LYS A 284 63.76 -58.55 -10.06
N LYS A 285 62.94 -58.66 -11.10
CA LYS A 285 62.94 -59.82 -12.02
C LYS A 285 64.26 -59.93 -12.77
N LYS A 286 64.78 -58.83 -13.30
CA LYS A 286 66.11 -58.79 -13.94
C LYS A 286 67.22 -59.18 -12.98
N LEU A 287 67.21 -58.65 -11.75
CA LEU A 287 68.19 -59.00 -10.71
C LEU A 287 68.10 -60.47 -10.30
N ALA A 288 66.88 -61.03 -10.21
CA ALA A 288 66.67 -62.45 -9.90
C ALA A 288 67.11 -63.36 -11.05
N GLU A 289 66.93 -62.92 -12.30
CA GLU A 289 67.38 -63.62 -13.50
C GLU A 289 68.90 -63.57 -13.63
N GLU A 290 69.53 -62.41 -13.37
CA GLU A 290 70.98 -62.26 -13.28
C GLU A 290 71.56 -63.13 -12.15
N LYS A 291 70.91 -63.17 -10.99
CA LYS A 291 71.31 -64.07 -9.91
C LYS A 291 71.18 -65.55 -10.30
N ARG A 292 70.14 -65.93 -11.05
CA ARG A 292 70.03 -67.28 -11.62
C ARG A 292 71.15 -67.58 -12.60
N GLN A 293 71.49 -66.65 -13.48
CA GLN A 293 72.61 -66.81 -14.42
C GLN A 293 73.95 -66.94 -13.68
N GLN A 294 74.11 -66.22 -12.57
CA GLN A 294 75.28 -66.33 -11.71
C GLN A 294 75.33 -67.66 -10.95
N ASP A 295 74.20 -68.11 -10.39
CA ASP A 295 74.07 -69.42 -9.73
C ASP A 295 74.30 -70.57 -10.73
N ASP A 296 73.84 -70.45 -11.97
CA ASP A 296 74.08 -71.40 -13.06
C ASP A 296 75.54 -71.38 -13.53
N ALA A 297 76.17 -70.21 -13.60
CA ALA A 297 77.61 -70.07 -13.87
C ALA A 297 78.47 -70.68 -12.75
N ASP A 298 78.07 -70.50 -11.49
CA ASP A 298 78.75 -71.10 -10.34
C ASP A 298 78.52 -72.62 -10.28
N ARG A 299 77.34 -73.11 -10.68
CA ARG A 299 77.10 -74.55 -10.90
C ARG A 299 77.96 -75.11 -12.02
N LEU A 300 78.11 -74.39 -13.14
CA LEU A 300 79.00 -74.80 -14.23
C LEU A 300 80.46 -74.86 -13.78
N LYS A 301 80.94 -73.86 -13.04
CA LYS A 301 82.27 -73.90 -12.42
C LYS A 301 82.42 -75.05 -11.42
N LYS A 302 81.37 -75.35 -10.66
CA LYS A 302 81.37 -76.48 -9.72
C LYS A 302 81.42 -77.82 -10.45
N ILE A 303 80.68 -77.98 -11.55
CA ILE A 303 80.73 -79.16 -12.43
C ILE A 303 82.11 -79.27 -13.08
N GLU A 304 82.70 -78.16 -13.53
CA GLU A 304 84.04 -78.13 -14.11
C GLU A 304 85.12 -78.49 -13.08
N ALA A 305 84.99 -78.01 -11.84
CA ALA A 305 85.83 -78.41 -10.72
C ALA A 305 85.64 -79.89 -10.34
N GLU A 306 84.40 -80.41 -10.38
CA GLU A 306 84.09 -81.84 -10.18
C GLU A 306 84.64 -82.71 -11.32
N GLN A 307 84.60 -82.24 -12.57
CA GLN A 307 85.19 -82.93 -13.71
C GLN A 307 86.73 -82.94 -13.60
N LYS A 308 87.32 -81.85 -13.12
CA LYS A 308 88.75 -81.79 -12.82
C LYS A 308 89.14 -82.73 -11.67
N GLN A 309 88.34 -82.78 -10.61
CA GLN A 309 88.52 -83.77 -9.53
C GLN A 309 88.29 -85.20 -10.01
N ARG A 310 87.36 -85.45 -10.94
CA ARG A 310 87.19 -86.77 -11.56
C ARG A 310 88.35 -87.13 -12.45
N ALA A 311 88.94 -86.20 -13.19
CA ALA A 311 90.16 -86.43 -13.97
C ALA A 311 91.37 -86.71 -13.05
N GLU A 312 91.48 -86.01 -11.92
CA GLU A 312 92.49 -86.29 -10.88
C GLU A 312 92.25 -87.63 -10.17
N LEU A 313 90.99 -88.03 -9.93
CA LEU A 313 90.65 -89.34 -9.39
C LEU A 313 90.84 -90.46 -10.42
N GLU A 314 90.63 -90.22 -11.72
CA GLU A 314 90.86 -91.18 -12.80
C GLU A 314 92.36 -91.45 -13.00
N THR A 315 93.19 -90.40 -12.92
CA THR A 315 94.66 -90.55 -12.92
C THR A 315 95.14 -91.28 -11.66
N HIS A 316 94.57 -90.98 -10.49
CA HIS A 316 94.86 -91.72 -9.26
C HIS A 316 94.37 -93.18 -9.30
N ARG A 317 93.24 -93.47 -9.96
CA ARG A 317 92.69 -94.82 -10.12
C ARG A 317 93.49 -95.66 -11.12
N GLN A 318 94.07 -95.06 -12.15
CA GLN A 318 95.01 -95.75 -13.04
C GLN A 318 96.35 -96.08 -12.35
N GLU A 319 96.75 -95.28 -11.35
CA GLU A 319 97.94 -95.53 -10.53
C GLU A 319 97.70 -96.63 -9.49
N VAL A 320 96.51 -96.66 -8.86
CA VAL A 320 96.13 -97.65 -7.84
C VAL A 320 95.76 -99.01 -8.46
N ALA A 321 95.29 -99.06 -9.72
CA ALA A 321 94.97 -100.30 -10.44
C ALA A 321 96.18 -101.17 -10.80
N ARG A 322 97.42 -100.71 -10.53
CA ARG A 322 98.65 -101.48 -10.75
C ARG A 322 99.17 -102.22 -9.50
N GLN A 323 98.59 -102.03 -8.31
CA GLN A 323 99.20 -102.52 -7.04
C GLN A 323 98.41 -103.53 -6.18
N ALA A 324 97.18 -103.95 -6.48
CA ALA A 324 96.53 -105.11 -5.83
C ALA A 324 95.17 -105.38 -6.48
N LYS A 325 94.73 -106.53 -6.98
CA LYS A 325 95.10 -107.96 -6.93
C LYS A 325 95.22 -108.59 -5.53
N ALA A 326 94.11 -108.65 -4.78
CA ALA A 326 93.62 -109.87 -4.07
C ALA A 326 92.48 -109.59 -3.05
N VAL A 327 91.34 -110.28 -3.25
CA VAL A 327 90.40 -110.85 -2.23
C VAL A 327 89.47 -109.86 -1.50
N ALA A 328 88.18 -109.71 -1.88
CA ALA A 328 86.99 -110.58 -1.64
C ALA A 328 86.47 -110.53 -0.17
N THR A 329 85.32 -109.91 0.16
CA THR A 329 83.88 -110.23 -0.10
C THR A 329 83.24 -111.06 1.02
N THR A 330 82.11 -110.58 1.60
CA THR A 330 80.86 -111.27 2.04
C THR A 330 80.10 -110.33 3.02
N GLN A 331 78.77 -110.15 3.12
CA GLN A 331 77.50 -110.89 2.84
C GLN A 331 76.36 -109.81 2.77
N SER A 332 75.42 -109.78 1.80
CA SER A 332 74.14 -110.54 1.66
C SER A 332 72.91 -109.90 2.40
N PRO A 333 71.63 -110.22 2.10
CA PRO A 333 70.84 -109.69 0.96
C PRO A 333 69.33 -109.34 1.25
N ASP A 334 68.64 -108.78 0.24
CA ASP A 334 67.25 -109.04 -0.23
C ASP A 334 65.97 -108.65 0.58
N PRO A 335 64.77 -108.50 -0.06
CA PRO A 335 64.46 -107.97 -1.41
C PRO A 335 63.10 -107.19 -1.54
N GLU A 336 62.87 -106.59 -2.74
CA GLU A 336 61.58 -106.52 -3.49
C GLU A 336 60.39 -105.66 -2.94
N ILE A 337 59.56 -104.86 -3.65
CA ILE A 337 59.10 -104.63 -5.04
C ILE A 337 58.44 -103.21 -5.11
N VAL A 338 58.85 -102.24 -5.97
CA VAL A 338 58.21 -101.67 -7.21
C VAL A 338 56.78 -101.04 -7.06
N PRO A 339 56.24 -100.23 -8.01
CA PRO A 339 56.49 -98.84 -8.52
C PRO A 339 55.29 -97.88 -8.19
N THR A 340 55.31 -96.56 -8.40
CA THR A 340 54.86 -95.80 -9.61
C THR A 340 55.00 -94.29 -9.28
N ASP A 341 55.60 -93.40 -10.08
CA ASP A 341 55.23 -92.81 -11.37
C ASP A 341 54.11 -91.74 -11.35
N LEU A 342 54.36 -90.67 -12.13
CA LEU A 342 53.45 -89.66 -12.69
C LEU A 342 53.08 -88.39 -11.88
N LYS A 343 53.81 -87.31 -12.22
CA LYS A 343 53.25 -85.97 -12.43
C LYS A 343 52.51 -85.92 -13.77
N THR A 344 51.38 -85.22 -13.81
CA THR A 344 50.89 -84.33 -14.90
C THR A 344 49.65 -83.62 -14.32
N ASP A 345 49.72 -82.31 -14.08
CA ASP A 345 49.33 -81.23 -14.99
C ASP A 345 47.82 -81.17 -15.33
N ASP A 346 47.32 -79.94 -15.17
CA ASP A 346 46.33 -79.27 -16.00
C ASP A 346 44.85 -79.13 -15.54
N GLN A 347 44.50 -77.85 -15.30
CA GLN A 347 43.33 -77.11 -15.82
C GLN A 347 42.24 -76.57 -14.86
N LYS A 348 42.21 -75.23 -14.83
CA LYS A 348 41.06 -74.30 -15.02
C LYS A 348 40.08 -74.17 -13.83
N ARG A 349 39.90 -73.00 -13.20
CA ARG A 349 39.31 -71.72 -13.67
C ARG A 349 37.97 -71.52 -12.96
N ALA A 350 37.93 -70.70 -11.90
CA ALA A 350 36.82 -69.82 -11.49
C ALA A 350 36.91 -69.42 -10.00
N GLU A 351 36.34 -68.26 -9.67
CA GLU A 351 35.96 -67.81 -8.32
C GLU A 351 37.07 -67.31 -7.39
N LEU A 352 37.66 -66.20 -7.82
CA LEU A 352 38.24 -65.19 -6.96
C LEU A 352 37.33 -63.95 -7.01
N LEU A 353 36.22 -63.98 -6.27
CA LEU A 353 35.39 -62.83 -5.86
C LEU A 353 34.26 -63.35 -4.96
N GLU A 354 33.82 -62.54 -4.00
CA GLU A 354 32.60 -62.75 -3.21
C GLU A 354 32.71 -63.55 -1.90
N LYS A 355 33.73 -63.23 -1.06
CA LYS A 355 33.72 -63.63 0.36
C LYS A 355 34.28 -62.57 1.31
N ALA A 356 33.71 -61.37 1.25
CA ALA A 356 33.91 -60.30 2.25
C ALA A 356 32.67 -59.39 2.44
N ARG A 357 31.46 -59.92 2.25
CA ARG A 357 30.21 -59.26 2.65
C ARG A 357 29.29 -60.30 3.28
N GLN A 358 29.15 -60.22 4.61
CA GLN A 358 28.18 -60.86 5.51
C GLN A 358 28.84 -61.67 6.63
N ALA A 359 29.20 -60.99 7.72
CA ALA A 359 29.16 -61.53 9.08
C ALA A 359 29.43 -60.40 10.09
N ALA A 360 28.46 -59.50 10.31
CA ALA A 360 28.29 -58.80 11.59
C ALA A 360 26.98 -57.99 11.56
N SER A 361 26.05 -58.40 12.44
CA SER A 361 25.23 -57.54 13.33
C SER A 361 24.53 -56.34 12.69
N GLY A 362 23.19 -56.28 12.55
CA GLY A 362 22.17 -56.60 13.55
C GLY A 362 21.99 -55.42 14.50
N THR A 363 20.85 -54.71 14.43
CA THR A 363 20.12 -53.92 15.46
C THR A 363 18.89 -53.30 14.74
N VAL A 364 17.66 -53.83 14.86
CA VAL A 364 16.56 -53.46 15.82
C VAL A 364 16.13 -51.98 15.62
N ALA A 365 14.87 -51.52 15.51
CA ALA A 365 13.49 -51.99 15.73
C ALA A 365 12.55 -51.07 14.90
N GLN A 366 11.55 -51.62 14.20
CA GLN A 366 10.09 -51.55 14.42
C GLN A 366 9.33 -50.20 14.26
N PRO A 367 8.05 -50.26 13.82
CA PRO A 367 7.26 -49.13 13.28
C PRO A 367 5.98 -48.81 14.08
N ILE A 368 5.10 -47.96 13.50
CA ILE A 368 3.65 -47.68 13.79
C ILE A 368 3.40 -46.40 14.64
N PRO A 369 2.28 -45.63 14.53
CA PRO A 369 1.20 -45.47 13.52
C PRO A 369 0.96 -44.01 13.02
N PRO A 370 -0.05 -43.76 12.14
CA PRO A 370 -0.47 -42.44 11.69
C PRO A 370 -1.69 -41.87 12.44
N ALA A 371 -1.84 -40.54 12.53
CA ALA A 371 -3.13 -39.84 12.63
C ALA A 371 -3.00 -38.30 12.56
N SER A 372 -3.67 -37.71 11.57
CA SER A 372 -4.56 -36.53 11.57
C SER A 372 -4.40 -35.34 12.55
N LEU A 373 -4.65 -34.16 11.95
CA LEU A 373 -5.58 -33.09 12.39
C LEU A 373 -5.05 -31.89 13.25
N VAL A 374 -5.33 -30.68 12.72
CA VAL A 374 -5.80 -29.42 13.37
C VAL A 374 -4.79 -28.36 13.89
N GLU A 375 -5.20 -27.11 13.60
CA GLU A 375 -4.95 -25.80 14.23
C GLU A 375 -3.54 -25.18 14.20
N THR A 376 -3.40 -24.23 13.29
CA THR A 376 -2.57 -23.04 13.47
C THR A 376 -3.32 -22.03 14.35
N ALA A 377 -2.93 -21.92 15.61
CA ALA A 377 -3.30 -20.83 16.51
C ALA A 377 -2.04 -20.10 17.00
N ASP A 378 -2.18 -18.78 17.08
CA ASP A 378 -1.43 -17.81 17.89
C ASP A 378 0.10 -17.83 17.90
N LEU A 379 0.67 -16.92 17.09
CA LEU A 379 1.94 -16.26 17.41
C LEU A 379 1.70 -15.28 18.57
N THR A 380 2.21 -15.63 19.74
CA THR A 380 2.46 -14.69 20.84
C THR A 380 3.92 -14.23 20.79
N ASP A 381 4.11 -12.91 20.84
CA ASP A 381 5.41 -12.24 20.91
C ASP A 381 6.21 -12.61 22.17
N PRO A 382 7.53 -12.79 22.09
CA PRO A 382 8.39 -12.80 23.28
C PRO A 382 8.74 -11.38 23.72
N GLN A 383 8.34 -11.03 24.94
CA GLN A 383 8.91 -9.93 25.71
C GLN A 383 10.42 -10.13 25.88
N VAL A 384 11.20 -9.14 25.44
CA VAL A 384 12.62 -9.00 25.78
C VAL A 384 12.73 -7.90 26.85
N GLU A 385 12.95 -8.32 28.09
CA GLU A 385 13.41 -7.46 29.17
C GLU A 385 14.88 -7.10 28.92
N GLY A 386 15.14 -5.80 28.71
CA GLY A 386 16.47 -5.26 28.43
C GLY A 386 16.71 -3.98 29.22
N ASN A 387 17.07 -4.18 30.48
CA ASN A 387 17.43 -3.19 31.49
C ASN A 387 18.76 -2.47 31.14
N ILE A 388 18.73 -1.21 30.69
CA ILE A 388 19.92 -0.33 30.68
C ILE A 388 19.52 1.13 30.90
N THR A 389 19.94 1.68 32.04
CA THR A 389 20.23 3.12 32.28
C THR A 389 21.58 3.19 33.01
N PRO A 390 22.27 4.35 33.14
CA PRO A 390 22.06 5.68 32.52
C PRO A 390 23.36 6.27 31.92
N ALA A 391 23.25 7.35 31.15
CA ALA A 391 24.29 8.38 31.10
C ALA A 391 23.65 9.74 30.80
N GLU A 392 23.88 10.64 31.74
CA GLU A 392 23.44 12.02 31.80
C GLU A 392 23.98 12.83 30.62
N ASN A 393 23.14 13.70 30.06
CA ASN A 393 23.56 15.04 29.66
C ASN A 393 22.34 15.97 29.61
N ASN A 394 22.38 16.97 30.49
CA ASN A 394 21.56 18.17 30.51
C ASN A 394 21.56 18.87 29.14
N LEU A 395 20.39 19.31 28.67
CA LEU A 395 20.13 20.74 28.41
C LEU A 395 18.66 20.99 27.97
N THR A 396 18.01 21.88 28.73
CA THR A 396 16.96 22.86 28.34
C THR A 396 15.57 22.38 27.94
N ASP A 397 14.64 22.59 28.87
CA ASP A 397 13.33 23.26 28.74
C ASP A 397 12.63 23.22 27.37
N ASP A 398 11.60 22.38 27.25
CA ASP A 398 10.40 22.74 26.47
C ASP A 398 9.18 21.93 26.96
N GLU A 399 8.01 22.51 26.79
CA GLU A 399 6.78 22.25 27.55
C GLU A 399 6.25 20.80 27.52
N GLY A 400 5.66 20.40 28.65
CA GLY A 400 5.19 19.04 28.93
C GLY A 400 4.08 18.57 27.99
N VAL A 401 4.42 17.58 27.16
CA VAL A 401 3.44 16.70 26.50
C VAL A 401 3.30 15.42 27.35
N PRO A 402 2.10 15.06 27.84
CA PRO A 402 1.91 13.83 28.59
C PRO A 402 2.12 12.60 27.69
N SER A 403 2.97 11.67 28.13
CA SER A 403 3.21 10.42 27.41
C SER A 403 1.99 9.49 27.51
N PHE A 404 1.42 9.11 26.38
CA PHE A 404 0.37 8.10 26.30
C PHE A 404 0.93 6.71 26.66
N THR A 405 0.33 6.07 27.67
CA THR A 405 0.59 4.67 28.01
C THR A 405 -0.14 3.75 27.02
N PRO A 406 0.48 2.65 26.57
CA PRO A 406 -0.17 1.70 25.66
C PRO A 406 -1.19 0.88 26.48
N GLY A 407 -2.46 1.25 26.37
CA GLY A 407 -3.57 0.63 27.11
C GLY A 407 -4.78 1.54 27.32
N GLU A 408 -4.61 2.86 27.18
CA GLU A 408 -5.71 3.85 27.24
C GLU A 408 -6.25 4.23 25.85
N THR A 409 -6.38 3.26 24.94
CA THR A 409 -7.21 3.50 23.75
C THR A 409 -8.68 3.40 24.15
N SER A 410 -9.40 4.50 23.97
CA SER A 410 -10.88 4.60 24.00
C SER A 410 -11.53 4.87 25.37
N ALA A 411 -11.25 6.03 25.94
CA ALA A 411 -12.27 6.80 26.68
C ALA A 411 -12.73 8.02 25.86
N LEU A 412 -12.86 7.86 24.53
CA LEU A 412 -13.66 8.82 23.77
C LEU A 412 -15.10 8.69 24.27
N PRO A 413 -15.77 9.79 24.68
CA PRO A 413 -17.17 9.71 25.04
C PRO A 413 -17.91 9.06 23.86
N GLN A 414 -18.64 7.97 24.13
CA GLN A 414 -19.50 7.36 23.11
C GLN A 414 -20.30 8.50 22.48
N MET A 415 -20.04 8.77 21.20
CA MET A 415 -20.75 9.83 20.48
C MET A 415 -22.23 9.52 20.62
N ARG A 416 -22.94 10.38 21.38
CA ARG A 416 -24.38 10.26 21.58
C ARG A 416 -25.00 10.24 20.19
N THR A 417 -25.57 9.10 19.84
CA THR A 417 -26.30 9.02 18.58
C THR A 417 -27.62 9.75 18.77
N PHE A 418 -28.11 10.40 17.72
CA PHE A 418 -29.40 11.12 17.75
C PHE A 418 -30.55 10.22 18.25
N ARG A 419 -30.40 8.90 18.12
CA ARG A 419 -31.33 7.88 18.62
C ARG A 419 -31.34 7.81 20.16
N SER A 420 -30.19 7.95 20.80
CA SER A 420 -30.02 7.94 22.26
C SER A 420 -30.70 9.16 22.90
N ASP A 421 -30.47 10.35 22.33
CA ASP A 421 -31.05 11.59 22.85
C ASP A 421 -32.55 11.71 22.55
N ALA A 422 -33.02 11.15 21.43
CA ALA A 422 -34.43 11.12 21.08
C ALA A 422 -35.25 10.18 22.00
N GLU A 423 -34.68 9.06 22.46
CA GLU A 423 -35.33 8.13 23.40
C GLU A 423 -35.42 8.69 24.82
N GLU A 424 -34.53 9.61 25.20
CA GLU A 424 -34.52 10.23 26.54
C GLU A 424 -35.44 11.46 26.63
N MET A 425 -35.71 12.15 25.51
CA MET A 425 -36.51 13.39 25.48
C MET A 425 -37.95 13.23 24.98
N LEU A 426 -38.27 12.18 24.23
CA LEU A 426 -39.61 12.01 23.64
C LEU A 426 -40.37 10.90 24.37
N THR A 427 -41.63 11.17 24.70
CA THR A 427 -42.50 10.13 25.26
C THR A 427 -42.78 9.04 24.21
N PRO A 428 -43.08 7.80 24.63
CA PRO A 428 -43.40 6.71 23.69
C PRO A 428 -44.53 7.03 22.70
N GLU A 429 -45.43 7.95 23.06
CA GLU A 429 -46.50 8.44 22.19
C GLU A 429 -45.99 9.41 21.13
N GLN A 430 -45.12 10.35 21.50
CA GLN A 430 -44.48 11.27 20.56
C GLN A 430 -43.58 10.54 19.55
N ILE A 431 -42.90 9.46 19.98
CA ILE A 431 -42.11 8.61 19.08
C ILE A 431 -43.03 7.89 18.08
N LYS A 432 -44.20 7.39 18.51
CA LYS A 432 -45.19 6.78 17.61
C LYS A 432 -45.76 7.79 16.61
N GLU A 433 -46.03 9.01 17.05
CA GLU A 433 -46.53 10.08 16.18
C GLU A 433 -45.45 10.55 15.19
N ALA A 434 -44.20 10.67 15.62
CA ALA A 434 -43.06 10.96 14.75
C ALA A 434 -42.85 9.85 13.70
N LYS A 435 -42.94 8.57 14.08
CA LYS A 435 -42.88 7.43 13.13
C LYS A 435 -44.06 7.38 12.16
N LYS A 436 -45.22 7.93 12.55
CA LYS A 436 -46.38 8.07 11.67
C LYS A 436 -46.18 9.22 10.66
N LYS A 437 -45.55 10.32 11.09
CA LYS A 437 -45.28 11.51 10.28
C LYS A 437 -44.07 11.36 9.36
N PHE A 438 -43.08 10.57 9.75
CA PHE A 438 -41.83 10.35 9.02
C PHE A 438 -41.57 8.84 8.82
N PRO A 439 -41.97 8.25 7.68
CA PRO A 439 -41.90 6.79 7.47
C PRO A 439 -40.49 6.19 7.44
N TRP A 440 -39.46 7.00 7.21
CA TRP A 440 -38.04 6.60 7.17
C TRP A 440 -37.41 6.44 8.57
N LEU A 441 -38.11 6.86 9.64
CA LEU A 441 -37.72 6.67 11.05
C LEU A 441 -38.09 5.28 11.61
N LYS A 442 -38.60 4.37 10.77
CA LYS A 442 -39.08 3.04 11.20
C LYS A 442 -37.98 2.10 11.63
#